data_AF-A0A7K7RW76-F1
#
_entry.id   AF-A0A7K7RW76-F1
#
_cell.length_a   1.000
_cell.length_b   1.000
_cell.length_c   1.000
_cell.angle_alpha   90.00
_cell.angle_beta   90.00
_cell.angle_gamma   90.00
#
_symmetry.space_group_name_H-M   'P 1'
#
loop_
_entity.id
_entity.type
_entity.pdbx_description
1 polymer ?
#
loop_
_entity_poly.entity_id
_entity_poly.type
_entity_poly.pdbx_seq_one_letter_code
_entity_poly.pdbx_strand_id
1 'polypeptide(L)'
;MGAHLGRRYLWDAEAEPDPLHMPSFPAHLGMPARQPRVMVASSSQLSDARVPLEQRDFCGHHLLRLLRCQRDNFPVPWGCHALRHAWDSCQHEE
;
A
#
# COMPACT_ATOMS: atom_id res chain seq x y z
N MET A 1 -7.64 19.82 -2.08
CA MET A 1 -7.96 18.37 -2.23
C MET A 1 -9.41 18.27 -2.70
N GLY A 2 -9.69 17.69 -3.87
CA GLY A 2 -11.07 17.50 -4.35
C GLY A 2 -11.50 18.29 -5.59
N ALA A 3 -10.60 19.01 -6.26
CA ALA A 3 -10.93 19.75 -7.49
C ALA A 3 -11.46 18.83 -8.63
N HIS A 4 -11.05 17.56 -8.63
CA HIS A 4 -11.58 16.54 -9.54
C HIS A 4 -13.08 16.27 -9.33
N LEU A 5 -13.62 16.43 -8.11
CA LEU A 5 -15.05 16.25 -7.87
C LEU A 5 -15.87 17.33 -8.60
N GLY A 6 -15.38 18.58 -8.62
CA GLY A 6 -16.00 19.63 -9.42
C GLY A 6 -16.01 19.27 -10.91
N ARG A 7 -14.87 18.78 -11.43
CA ARG A 7 -14.73 18.29 -12.81
C ARG A 7 -15.70 17.17 -13.15
N ARG A 8 -15.80 16.14 -12.30
CA ARG A 8 -16.72 15.02 -12.52
C ARG A 8 -18.18 15.44 -12.52
N TYR A 9 -18.57 16.21 -11.51
CA TYR A 9 -19.97 16.44 -11.19
C TYR A 9 -20.55 17.68 -11.87
N LEU A 10 -19.72 18.70 -12.16
CA LEU A 10 -20.16 19.97 -12.73
C LEU A 10 -19.85 20.12 -14.23
N TRP A 11 -18.78 19.47 -14.70
CA TRP A 11 -18.39 19.49 -16.11
C TRP A 11 -18.77 18.16 -16.78
N ASP A 12 -17.81 17.40 -17.32
CA ASP A 12 -18.09 16.18 -18.09
C ASP A 12 -17.59 14.93 -17.37
N ALA A 13 -18.51 14.01 -17.05
CA ALA A 13 -18.18 12.75 -16.39
C ALA A 13 -17.52 11.71 -17.32
N GLU A 14 -17.64 11.87 -18.65
CA GLU A 14 -17.08 10.92 -19.63
C GLU A 14 -15.55 11.04 -19.74
N ALA A 15 -15.01 12.25 -19.57
CA ALA A 15 -13.58 12.50 -19.61
C ALA A 15 -12.89 12.07 -18.30
N GLU A 16 -13.64 11.96 -17.21
CA GLU A 16 -13.13 11.60 -15.90
C GLU A 16 -13.21 10.09 -15.63
N PRO A 17 -12.17 9.47 -15.05
CA PRO A 17 -12.18 8.05 -14.77
C PRO A 17 -13.14 7.70 -13.62
N ASP A 18 -13.89 6.61 -13.77
CA ASP A 18 -14.73 6.07 -12.71
C ASP A 18 -13.89 5.28 -11.68
N PRO A 19 -13.91 5.63 -10.37
CA PRO A 19 -13.09 4.97 -9.35
C PRO A 19 -13.39 3.49 -9.15
N LEU A 20 -14.63 3.04 -9.41
CA LEU A 20 -15.02 1.64 -9.23
C LEU A 20 -14.56 0.74 -10.38
N HIS A 21 -14.30 1.32 -11.56
CA HIS A 21 -13.96 0.59 -12.78
C HIS A 21 -12.61 1.03 -13.36
N MET A 22 -11.61 1.30 -12.49
CA MET A 22 -10.23 1.52 -12.91
C MET A 22 -9.39 0.24 -12.74
N PRO A 23 -8.42 -0.06 -13.63
CA PRO A 23 -8.01 0.68 -14.83
C PRO A 23 -8.81 0.31 -16.11
N SER A 24 -9.22 1.29 -16.90
CA SER A 24 -9.91 1.07 -18.19
C SER A 24 -8.96 0.68 -19.33
N PHE A 25 -7.70 1.13 -19.25
CA PHE A 25 -6.66 0.86 -20.25
C PHE A 25 -5.69 -0.23 -19.78
N PRO A 26 -5.11 -1.01 -20.70
CA PRO A 26 -4.18 -2.07 -20.32
C PRO A 26 -2.85 -1.47 -19.84
N ALA A 27 -2.24 -2.10 -18.83
CA ALA A 27 -1.05 -1.59 -18.13
C ALA A 27 0.22 -1.47 -19.00
N HIS A 28 0.27 -2.14 -20.16
CA HIS A 28 1.40 -2.11 -21.10
C HIS A 28 1.27 -1.03 -22.18
N LEU A 29 0.11 -0.34 -22.27
CA LEU A 29 -0.11 0.70 -23.26
C LEU A 29 0.85 1.89 -23.03
N GLY A 30 1.72 2.17 -24.00
CA GLY A 30 2.73 3.23 -23.89
C GLY A 30 3.95 2.89 -23.03
N MET A 31 4.00 1.71 -22.41
CA MET A 31 5.12 1.24 -21.58
C MET A 31 5.43 -0.24 -21.85
N PRO A 32 6.12 -0.55 -22.98
CA PRO A 32 6.34 -1.93 -23.40
C PRO A 32 7.25 -2.75 -22.46
N ALA A 33 8.08 -2.09 -21.63
CA ALA A 33 9.02 -2.73 -20.71
C ALA A 33 8.72 -2.45 -19.23
N ARG A 34 7.44 -2.44 -18.83
CA ARG A 34 7.04 -2.25 -17.43
C ARG A 34 7.34 -3.51 -16.60
N GLN A 35 8.15 -3.37 -15.56
CA GLN A 35 8.41 -4.46 -14.60
C GLN A 35 7.30 -4.54 -13.53
N PRO A 36 6.90 -5.75 -13.10
CA PRO A 36 5.96 -5.91 -12.00
C PRO A 36 6.62 -5.52 -10.66
N ARG A 37 5.80 -5.07 -9.70
CA ARG A 37 6.25 -4.87 -8.31
C ARG A 37 6.67 -6.21 -7.71
N VAL A 38 7.77 -6.21 -6.96
CA VAL A 38 8.31 -7.42 -6.33
C VAL A 38 7.78 -7.54 -4.91
N MET A 39 7.17 -8.68 -4.61
CA MET A 39 6.73 -9.01 -3.26
C MET A 39 7.90 -9.59 -2.45
N VAL A 40 8.30 -8.91 -1.37
CA VAL A 40 9.42 -9.34 -0.51
C VAL A 40 8.96 -10.33 0.57
N ALA A 41 7.77 -10.13 1.14
CA ALA A 41 7.21 -11.03 2.16
C ALA A 41 6.55 -12.25 1.51
N SER A 42 6.79 -13.44 2.06
CA SER A 42 6.08 -14.65 1.61
C SER A 42 4.65 -14.70 2.18
N SER A 43 3.73 -15.30 1.42
CA SER A 43 2.33 -15.45 1.85
C SER A 43 2.18 -16.25 3.15
N SER A 44 3.01 -17.30 3.33
CA SER A 44 3.04 -18.10 4.56
C SER A 44 3.45 -17.26 5.77
N GLN A 45 4.51 -16.45 5.67
CA GLN A 45 4.95 -15.58 6.77
C GLN A 45 3.87 -14.60 7.23
N LEU A 46 3.10 -14.00 6.30
CA LEU A 46 2.00 -13.09 6.63
C LEU A 46 0.82 -13.83 7.29
N SER A 47 0.56 -15.07 6.86
CA SER A 47 -0.44 -15.94 7.46
C SER A 47 -0.06 -16.36 8.88
N ASP A 48 1.19 -16.76 9.10
CA ASP A 48 1.72 -17.20 10.39
C ASP A 48 1.69 -16.06 11.42
N ALA A 49 2.00 -14.84 10.97
CA ALA A 49 1.91 -13.63 11.78
C ALA A 49 0.46 -13.12 11.98
N ARG A 50 -0.54 -13.78 11.38
CA ARG A 50 -1.97 -13.44 11.46
C ARG A 50 -2.27 -11.97 11.09
N VAL A 51 -1.60 -11.47 10.05
CA VAL A 51 -1.83 -10.11 9.54
C VAL A 51 -3.23 -10.04 8.88
N PRO A 52 -4.05 -8.99 9.15
CA PRO A 52 -5.33 -8.76 8.48
C PRO A 52 -5.17 -8.67 6.96
N LEU A 53 -6.19 -9.06 6.20
CA LEU A 53 -6.12 -9.06 4.73
C LEU A 53 -5.81 -7.68 4.15
N GLU A 54 -6.38 -6.62 4.73
CA GLU A 54 -6.17 -5.22 4.33
C GLU A 54 -4.73 -4.72 4.49
N GLN A 55 -3.88 -5.44 5.22
CA GLN A 55 -2.48 -5.04 5.47
C GLN A 55 -1.48 -5.99 4.79
N ARG A 56 -1.95 -6.88 3.91
CA ARG A 56 -1.12 -7.85 3.17
C ARG A 56 -0.64 -7.27 1.84
N ASP A 57 -0.17 -6.02 1.89
CA ASP A 57 0.34 -5.28 0.73
C ASP A 57 1.81 -5.58 0.47
N PHE A 58 2.37 -4.96 -0.58
CA PHE A 58 3.80 -5.09 -0.90
C PHE A 58 4.69 -4.64 0.26
N CYS A 59 4.22 -3.69 1.06
CA CYS A 59 4.87 -3.20 2.27
C CYS A 59 4.83 -4.15 3.49
N GLY A 60 4.15 -5.30 3.43
CA GLY A 60 3.93 -6.18 4.59
C GLY A 60 5.20 -6.67 5.30
N HIS A 61 6.34 -6.67 4.62
CA HIS A 61 7.65 -7.00 5.20
C HIS A 61 8.11 -6.00 6.28
N HIS A 62 7.78 -4.71 6.15
CA HIS A 62 8.05 -3.70 7.18
C HIS A 62 7.16 -3.89 8.40
N LEU A 63 5.88 -4.22 8.18
CA LEU A 63 4.92 -4.49 9.25
C LEU A 63 5.34 -5.69 10.11
N LEU A 64 5.82 -6.77 9.49
CA LEU A 64 6.37 -7.92 10.23
C LEU A 64 7.53 -7.54 11.15
N ARG A 65 8.44 -6.66 10.70
CA ARG A 65 9.56 -6.17 11.51
C ARG A 65 9.07 -5.32 12.68
N LEU A 66 8.07 -4.47 12.46
CA LEU A 66 7.47 -3.63 13.48
C LEU A 66 6.77 -4.48 14.56
N LEU A 67 5.94 -5.44 14.16
CA LEU A 67 5.24 -6.34 15.11
C LEU A 67 6.22 -7.16 15.94
N ARG A 68 7.29 -7.65 15.31
CA ARG A 68 8.38 -8.34 16.03
C ARG A 68 9.04 -7.42 17.06
N CYS A 69 9.40 -6.20 16.65
CA CYS A 69 10.01 -5.22 17.56
C CYS A 69 9.11 -4.87 18.75
N GLN A 70 7.80 -4.70 18.53
CA GLN A 70 6.85 -4.40 19.59
C GLN A 70 6.72 -5.54 20.61
N ARG A 71 6.71 -6.79 20.13
CA ARG A 71 6.68 -7.97 20.99
C ARG A 71 7.96 -8.09 21.83
N ASP A 72 9.11 -7.87 21.21
CA ASP A 72 10.41 -8.08 21.84
C ASP A 72 10.78 -6.92 22.82
N ASN A 73 10.27 -5.70 22.60
CA ASN A 73 10.56 -4.52 23.43
C ASN A 73 9.46 -4.14 24.45
N PHE A 74 8.46 -4.99 24.67
CA PHE A 74 7.47 -4.75 25.72
C PHE A 74 8.19 -4.69 27.10
N PRO A 75 7.99 -3.64 27.93
CA PRO A 75 6.87 -2.69 28.00
C PRO A 75 7.13 -1.28 27.44
N VAL A 76 8.16 -1.07 26.61
CA VAL A 76 8.54 0.26 26.12
C VAL A 76 7.92 0.53 24.74
N PRO A 77 6.81 1.30 24.65
CA PRO A 77 6.10 1.49 23.38
C PRO A 77 6.86 2.35 22.35
N TRP A 78 7.77 3.21 22.79
CA TRP A 78 8.49 4.18 21.93
C TRP A 78 9.73 3.59 21.25
N GLY A 79 10.20 2.41 21.67
CA GLY A 79 11.48 1.85 21.23
C GLY A 79 11.56 1.52 19.73
N CYS A 80 10.41 1.39 19.06
CA CYS A 80 10.30 0.95 17.68
C CYS A 80 9.92 2.08 16.68
N HIS A 81 10.11 3.36 17.04
CA HIS A 81 9.69 4.48 16.19
C HIS A 81 10.33 4.47 14.79
N ALA A 82 11.61 4.13 14.68
CA ALA A 82 12.30 4.06 13.39
C ALA A 82 11.67 3.02 12.45
N LEU A 83 11.25 1.87 12.98
CA LEU A 83 10.58 0.83 12.19
C LEU A 83 9.17 1.25 11.78
N ARG A 84 8.49 2.02 12.63
CA ARG A 84 7.18 2.59 12.32
C ARG A 84 7.28 3.58 11.17
N HIS A 85 8.23 4.51 11.24
CA HIS A 85 8.51 5.45 10.16
C HIS A 85 8.84 4.73 8.84
N ALA A 86 9.62 3.65 8.89
CA ALA A 86 9.94 2.87 7.69
C ALA A 86 8.69 2.23 7.06
N TRP A 87 7.75 1.74 7.87
CA TRP A 87 6.47 1.24 7.38
C TRP A 87 5.60 2.36 6.82
N ASP A 88 5.46 3.47 7.55
CA ASP A 88 4.65 4.63 7.13
C ASP A 88 5.18 5.25 5.83
N SER A 89 6.49 5.33 5.65
CA SER A 89 7.13 5.85 4.43
C SER A 89 6.84 4.95 3.23
N CYS A 90 6.92 3.63 3.43
CA CYS A 90 6.65 2.65 2.39
C CYS A 90 5.17 2.63 1.98
N GLN A 91 4.24 2.78 2.93
CA GLN A 91 2.81 2.95 2.65
C GLN A 91 2.49 4.28 1.95
N HIS A 92 3.32 5.31 2.16
CA HIS A 92 3.18 6.58 1.45
C HIS A 92 3.66 6.49 -0.01
N GLU A 93 4.66 5.66 -0.29
CA GLU A 93 5.21 5.44 -1.63
C GLU A 93 4.41 4.44 -2.47
N GLU A 94 3.52 3.66 -1.86
CA GLU A 94 2.68 2.63 -2.52
C GLU A 94 1.66 3.20 -3.51
#